data_AF-A0A9D1C9G0-F1
#
_entry.id   AF-A0A9D1C9G0-F1
#
_cell.length_a   1.000
_cell.length_b   1.000
_cell.length_c   1.000
_cell.angle_alpha   90.00
_cell.angle_beta   90.00
_cell.angle_gamma   90.00
#
_symmetry.space_group_name_H-M   'P 1'
#
loop_
_entity.id
_entity.type
_entity.pdbx_description
1 polymer ?
#
loop_
_entity_poly.entity_id
_entity_poly.type
_entity_poly.pdbx_seq_one_letter_code
_entity_poly.pdbx_strand_id
1 'polypeptide(L)'
;MTNNENNSSEECCGPVDPSMISPVMRNVYIYISDTLLKEGRMPSLEEVAGKTKQPLEVIKQVLDGFEGVAGIYRDPFFNNVIAFYPVSAIPTIHKIVRPDGGRIAYSPCAMDALTLAPTLERKLDIKSACRYCDHEILINYNDDGSKIIGHTPDDIWIWIEDRIPSDAPYYLVVCINTNFFCCKEHLDQWRAEETITHSGKPYSLSEAFAAFDLWCTYKMYKLVVEGRPWGGKALDQI
;
A
#
# COMPACT_ATOMS: atom_id res chain seq x y z
N MET A 1 -14.72 37.11 -22.91
CA MET A 1 -15.10 35.70 -22.71
C MET A 1 -13.99 35.07 -21.90
N THR A 2 -14.17 35.07 -20.59
CA THR A 2 -13.26 34.49 -19.60
C THR A 2 -13.50 32.98 -19.56
N ASN A 3 -12.55 32.20 -20.10
CA ASN A 3 -12.53 30.77 -19.89
C ASN A 3 -11.93 30.50 -18.50
N ASN A 4 -12.80 30.11 -17.58
CA ASN A 4 -12.42 29.49 -16.31
C ASN A 4 -11.84 28.11 -16.62
N GLU A 5 -10.52 28.01 -16.69
CA GLU A 5 -9.82 26.75 -16.48
C GLU A 5 -9.84 26.45 -14.98
N ASN A 6 -10.88 25.77 -14.53
CA ASN A 6 -10.84 25.06 -13.25
C ASN A 6 -9.83 23.92 -13.38
N ASN A 7 -8.55 24.23 -13.14
CA ASN A 7 -7.54 23.25 -12.77
C ASN A 7 -7.82 22.81 -11.32
N SER A 8 -8.84 21.98 -11.14
CA SER A 8 -9.00 21.17 -9.93
C SER A 8 -8.10 19.95 -10.06
N SER A 9 -6.79 20.15 -9.86
CA SER A 9 -5.87 19.08 -9.51
C SER A 9 -6.22 18.61 -8.10
N GLU A 10 -7.27 17.83 -7.96
CA GLU A 10 -7.61 17.17 -6.70
C GLU A 10 -6.61 16.03 -6.49
N GLU A 11 -5.58 16.33 -5.68
CA GLU A 11 -4.73 15.34 -5.03
C GLU A 11 -5.64 14.32 -4.33
N CYS A 12 -5.54 13.04 -4.72
CA CYS A 12 -6.46 12.00 -4.26
C CYS A 12 -6.30 11.66 -2.76
N CYS A 13 -5.24 12.16 -2.15
CA CYS A 13 -5.13 12.36 -0.72
C CYS A 13 -4.73 13.82 -0.50
N GLY A 14 -5.68 14.75 -0.68
CA GLY A 14 -5.45 16.15 -0.31
C GLY A 14 -4.83 16.22 1.08
N PRO A 15 -3.99 17.23 1.38
CA PRO A 15 -3.15 17.25 2.57
C PRO A 15 -3.98 16.92 3.80
N VAL A 16 -3.85 15.69 4.30
CA VAL A 16 -4.51 15.30 5.54
C VAL A 16 -3.77 16.09 6.60
N ASP A 17 -4.46 17.06 7.19
CA ASP A 17 -3.91 17.87 8.27
C ASP A 17 -3.44 16.91 9.38
N PRO A 18 -2.14 16.92 9.75
CA PRO A 18 -1.63 16.08 10.83
C PRO A 18 -2.39 16.25 12.15
N SER A 19 -3.03 17.40 12.36
CA SER A 19 -3.89 17.66 13.52
C SER A 19 -5.12 16.71 13.57
N MET A 20 -5.53 16.15 12.43
CA MET A 20 -6.62 15.18 12.30
C MET A 20 -6.23 13.81 12.88
N ILE A 21 -4.94 13.49 12.97
CA ILE A 21 -4.47 12.22 13.53
C ILE A 21 -4.28 12.36 15.04
N SER A 22 -5.33 11.99 15.78
CA SER A 22 -5.26 11.96 17.23
C SER A 22 -4.26 10.91 17.74
N PRO A 23 -3.72 11.05 18.97
CA PRO A 23 -2.90 10.01 19.60
C PRO A 23 -3.60 8.65 19.66
N VAL A 24 -4.92 8.64 19.82
CA VAL A 24 -5.73 7.41 19.83
C VAL A 24 -5.70 6.73 18.45
N MET A 25 -5.95 7.49 17.37
CA MET A 25 -5.88 6.96 16.00
C MET A 25 -4.50 6.39 15.69
N ARG A 26 -3.43 7.11 16.04
CA ARG A 26 -2.04 6.65 15.88
C ARG A 26 -1.78 5.34 16.62
N ASN A 27 -2.18 5.25 17.88
CA ASN A 27 -1.95 4.05 18.70
C ASN A 27 -2.71 2.83 18.15
N VAL A 28 -3.96 3.02 17.71
CA VAL A 28 -4.75 1.97 17.07
C VAL A 28 -4.09 1.51 15.77
N TYR A 29 -3.69 2.45 14.91
CA TYR A 29 -3.04 2.15 13.64
C TYR A 29 -1.73 1.38 13.82
N ILE A 30 -0.85 1.87 14.70
CA ILE A 30 0.41 1.20 15.00
C ILE A 30 0.16 -0.23 15.51
N TYR A 31 -0.78 -0.42 16.43
CA TYR A 31 -1.06 -1.74 16.99
C TYR A 31 -1.58 -2.72 15.92
N ILE A 32 -2.52 -2.29 15.07
CA ILE A 32 -3.07 -3.14 14.01
C ILE A 32 -1.98 -3.47 12.97
N SER A 33 -1.27 -2.47 12.46
CA SER A 33 -0.18 -2.66 11.48
C SER A 33 0.91 -3.58 12.02
N ASP A 34 1.34 -3.39 13.26
CA ASP A 34 2.34 -4.26 13.89
C ASP A 34 1.84 -5.69 14.05
N THR A 35 0.58 -5.88 14.42
CA THR A 35 -0.01 -7.22 14.57
C THR A 35 -0.08 -7.91 13.21
N LEU A 36 -0.52 -7.21 12.16
CA LEU A 36 -0.52 -7.74 10.80
C LEU A 36 0.90 -8.14 10.35
N LEU A 37 1.89 -7.29 10.61
CA LEU A 37 3.29 -7.53 10.22
C LEU A 37 4.00 -8.62 11.03
N LYS A 38 3.58 -8.84 12.29
CA LYS A 38 4.20 -9.83 13.17
C LYS A 38 3.49 -11.18 13.10
N GLU A 39 2.17 -11.16 12.97
CA GLU A 39 1.32 -12.34 13.14
C GLU A 39 0.62 -12.78 11.85
N GLY A 40 0.66 -11.98 10.78
CA GLY A 40 0.03 -12.30 9.50
C GLY A 40 -1.50 -12.37 9.55
N ARG A 41 -2.12 -11.78 10.58
CA ARG A 41 -3.58 -11.81 10.80
C ARG A 41 -4.08 -10.46 11.30
N MET A 42 -5.32 -10.14 10.97
CA MET A 42 -6.03 -9.02 11.57
C MET A 42 -6.33 -9.33 13.06
N PRO A 43 -6.01 -8.44 14.01
CA PRO A 43 -6.49 -8.58 15.39
C PRO A 43 -8.00 -8.38 15.46
N SER A 44 -8.66 -9.04 16.43
CA SER A 44 -10.06 -8.76 16.74
C SER A 44 -10.20 -7.34 17.30
N LEU A 45 -11.36 -6.72 17.13
CA LEU A 45 -11.57 -5.37 17.67
C LEU A 45 -11.50 -5.33 19.21
N GLU A 46 -11.84 -6.43 19.86
CA GLU A 46 -11.67 -6.61 21.31
C GLU A 46 -10.19 -6.68 21.72
N GLU A 47 -9.34 -7.36 20.93
CA GLU A 47 -7.89 -7.36 21.13
C GLU A 47 -7.33 -5.93 21.02
N VAL A 48 -7.74 -5.20 19.98
CA VAL A 48 -7.34 -3.79 19.76
C VAL A 48 -7.82 -2.91 20.92
N ALA A 49 -9.10 -3.01 21.30
CA ALA A 49 -9.69 -2.25 22.41
C ALA A 49 -8.94 -2.51 23.73
N GLY A 50 -8.68 -3.78 24.05
CA GLY A 50 -7.96 -4.19 25.26
C GLY A 50 -6.53 -3.66 25.29
N LYS A 51 -5.80 -3.71 24.17
CA LYS A 51 -4.41 -3.25 24.09
C LYS A 51 -4.27 -1.74 24.07
N THR A 52 -5.16 -1.04 23.37
CA THR A 52 -5.14 0.42 23.28
C THR A 52 -5.86 1.12 24.43
N LYS A 53 -6.52 0.34 25.32
CA LYS A 53 -7.35 0.81 26.44
C LYS A 53 -8.44 1.77 25.98
N GLN A 54 -9.04 1.49 24.82
CA GLN A 54 -10.13 2.28 24.26
C GLN A 54 -11.43 1.50 24.27
N PRO A 55 -12.59 2.16 24.40
CA PRO A 55 -13.88 1.53 24.16
C PRO A 55 -13.97 1.00 22.72
N LEU A 56 -14.70 -0.10 22.53
CA LEU A 56 -14.91 -0.70 21.20
C LEU A 56 -15.49 0.30 20.19
N GLU A 57 -16.36 1.21 20.65
CA GLU A 57 -16.95 2.24 19.80
C GLU A 57 -15.93 3.24 19.28
N VAL A 58 -14.92 3.58 20.10
CA VAL A 58 -13.80 4.43 19.67
C VAL A 58 -12.96 3.70 18.62
N ILE A 59 -12.75 2.39 18.75
CA ILE A 59 -12.03 1.60 17.73
C ILE A 59 -12.77 1.64 16.39
N LYS A 60 -14.10 1.48 16.40
CA LYS A 60 -14.91 1.57 15.17
C LYS A 60 -14.81 2.95 14.52
N GLN A 61 -14.95 4.02 15.29
CA GLN A 61 -14.81 5.39 14.81
C GLN A 61 -13.41 5.66 14.21
N VAL A 62 -12.35 5.10 14.82
CA VAL A 62 -11.00 5.18 14.26
C VAL A 62 -10.91 4.49 12.90
N LEU A 63 -11.49 3.29 12.75
CA LEU A 63 -11.53 2.59 11.46
C LEU A 63 -12.35 3.37 10.42
N ASP A 64 -13.50 3.93 10.80
CA ASP A 64 -14.31 4.77 9.92
C ASP A 64 -13.52 6.01 9.46
N GLY A 65 -12.76 6.62 10.38
CA GLY A 65 -11.87 7.73 10.06
C GLY A 65 -10.78 7.37 9.05
N PHE A 66 -10.13 6.19 9.22
CA PHE A 66 -9.15 5.72 8.26
C PHE A 66 -9.77 5.35 6.90
N GLU A 67 -10.99 4.83 6.87
CA GLU A 67 -11.68 4.53 5.61
C GLU A 67 -12.01 5.83 4.86
N GLY A 68 -12.45 6.86 5.57
CA GLY A 68 -12.76 8.18 4.99
C GLY A 68 -11.56 8.88 4.34
N VAL A 69 -10.32 8.47 4.67
CA VAL A 69 -9.08 8.96 4.05
C VAL A 69 -8.38 7.91 3.19
N ALA A 70 -9.08 6.83 2.82
CA ALA A 70 -8.57 5.70 2.05
C ALA A 70 -7.35 4.98 2.67
N GLY A 71 -7.17 5.09 3.98
CA GLY A 71 -6.11 4.40 4.73
C GLY A 71 -6.44 2.96 5.08
N ILE A 72 -7.72 2.58 4.99
CA ILE A 72 -8.17 1.20 4.96
C ILE A 72 -9.19 1.00 3.85
N TYR A 73 -9.43 -0.26 3.49
CA TYR A 73 -10.56 -0.67 2.70
C TYR A 73 -11.28 -1.84 3.40
N ARG A 74 -12.59 -1.71 3.60
CA ARG A 74 -13.45 -2.78 4.11
C ARG A 74 -14.29 -3.37 2.99
N ASP A 75 -14.54 -4.68 3.09
CA ASP A 75 -15.53 -5.33 2.27
C ASP A 75 -16.93 -4.74 2.55
N PRO A 76 -17.72 -4.37 1.53
CA PRO A 76 -18.99 -3.67 1.71
C PRO A 76 -20.11 -4.54 2.30
N PHE A 77 -19.97 -5.88 2.30
CA PHE A 77 -21.02 -6.80 2.76
C PHE A 77 -20.83 -7.23 4.22
N PHE A 78 -19.60 -7.60 4.58
CA PHE A 78 -19.22 -8.13 5.88
C PHE A 78 -18.51 -7.09 6.76
N ASN A 79 -18.14 -5.94 6.20
CA ASN A 79 -17.41 -4.87 6.90
C ASN A 79 -16.05 -5.32 7.46
N ASN A 80 -15.48 -6.39 6.89
CA ASN A 80 -14.16 -6.88 7.25
C ASN A 80 -13.10 -5.99 6.62
N VAL A 81 -12.07 -5.62 7.38
CA VAL A 81 -10.89 -4.94 6.82
C VAL A 81 -10.18 -5.91 5.87
N ILE A 82 -9.95 -5.46 4.64
CA ILE A 82 -9.25 -6.19 3.58
C ILE A 82 -7.86 -5.60 3.36
N ALA A 83 -7.78 -4.27 3.27
CA ALA A 83 -6.53 -3.53 3.20
C ALA A 83 -6.41 -2.61 4.42
N PHE A 84 -5.25 -2.66 5.08
CA PHE A 84 -4.86 -1.78 6.18
C PHE A 84 -3.50 -1.18 5.84
N TYR A 85 -3.51 -0.19 4.94
CA TYR A 85 -2.31 0.21 4.21
C TYR A 85 -1.15 0.57 5.14
N PRO A 86 0.09 0.22 4.79
CA PRO A 86 0.51 -0.52 3.59
C PRO A 86 0.39 -2.07 3.69
N VAL A 87 -0.29 -2.61 4.71
CA VAL A 87 -0.36 -4.06 4.97
C VAL A 87 -1.74 -4.60 4.59
N SER A 88 -1.83 -5.86 4.16
CA SER A 88 -3.11 -6.51 3.90
C SER A 88 -3.59 -7.26 5.14
N ALA A 89 -4.89 -7.16 5.41
CA ALA A 89 -5.57 -7.92 6.46
C ALA A 89 -5.93 -9.35 6.02
N ILE A 90 -5.76 -9.65 4.73
CA ILE A 90 -5.99 -10.96 4.13
C ILE A 90 -4.74 -11.46 3.38
N PRO A 91 -4.61 -12.76 3.13
CA PRO A 91 -3.57 -13.27 2.26
C PRO A 91 -3.65 -12.69 0.84
N THR A 92 -2.51 -12.28 0.31
CA THR A 92 -2.33 -11.84 -1.09
C THR A 92 -1.14 -12.57 -1.73
N ILE A 93 -0.92 -12.34 -3.03
CA ILE A 93 0.28 -12.85 -3.70
C ILE A 93 1.56 -12.16 -3.21
N HIS A 94 1.46 -10.92 -2.72
CA HIS A 94 2.59 -10.08 -2.30
C HIS A 94 2.94 -10.36 -0.84
N LYS A 95 3.82 -11.34 -0.62
CA LYS A 95 4.22 -11.80 0.72
C LYS A 95 5.42 -11.00 1.22
N ILE A 96 5.35 -10.63 2.49
CA ILE A 96 6.42 -9.99 3.23
C ILE A 96 7.09 -11.05 4.09
N VAL A 97 8.35 -11.34 3.76
CA VAL A 97 9.19 -12.36 4.37
C VAL A 97 10.15 -11.68 5.34
N ARG A 98 10.15 -12.15 6.57
CA ARG A 98 11.00 -11.62 7.64
C ARG A 98 12.25 -12.49 7.79
N PRO A 99 13.42 -11.88 8.05
CA PRO A 99 14.67 -12.63 8.25
C PRO A 99 14.65 -13.53 9.50
N ASP A 100 13.78 -13.24 10.48
CA ASP A 100 13.62 -14.02 11.71
C ASP A 100 12.80 -15.31 11.54
N GLY A 101 12.33 -15.61 10.32
CA GLY A 101 11.48 -16.77 10.06
C GLY A 101 10.10 -16.68 10.71
N GLY A 102 9.67 -15.47 11.09
CA GLY A 102 8.34 -15.19 11.62
C GLY A 102 7.21 -15.47 10.62
N ARG A 103 5.97 -15.23 11.05
CA ARG A 103 4.81 -15.43 10.18
C ARG A 103 4.87 -14.50 8.96
N ILE A 104 4.42 -15.02 7.83
CA ILE A 104 4.28 -14.26 6.60
C ILE A 104 3.21 -13.18 6.80
N ALA A 105 3.57 -11.95 6.49
CA ALA A 105 2.61 -10.85 6.33
C ALA A 105 2.35 -10.62 4.83
N TYR A 106 1.34 -9.82 4.53
CA TYR A 106 0.90 -9.60 3.15
C TYR A 106 0.79 -8.12 2.85
N SER A 107 0.96 -7.77 1.59
CA SER A 107 0.78 -6.42 1.09
C SER A 107 -0.39 -6.37 0.09
N PRO A 108 -1.19 -5.30 0.04
CA PRO A 108 -2.30 -5.17 -0.90
C PRO A 108 -1.87 -5.18 -2.37
N CYS A 109 -0.69 -4.64 -2.68
CA CYS A 109 -0.19 -4.50 -4.05
C CYS A 109 1.35 -4.55 -4.15
N ALA A 110 1.87 -4.53 -5.37
CA ALA A 110 3.31 -4.57 -5.63
C ALA A 110 4.04 -3.34 -5.04
N MET A 111 3.50 -2.15 -5.21
CA MET A 111 4.11 -0.92 -4.69
C MET A 111 4.08 -0.88 -3.16
N ASP A 112 2.97 -1.22 -2.53
CA ASP A 112 2.89 -1.33 -1.06
C ASP A 112 3.91 -2.32 -0.51
N ALA A 113 4.16 -3.43 -1.23
CA ALA A 113 5.17 -4.41 -0.81
C ALA A 113 6.58 -3.81 -0.94
N LEU A 114 6.85 -3.16 -2.08
CA LEU A 114 8.13 -2.53 -2.40
C LEU A 114 8.50 -1.42 -1.42
N THR A 115 7.53 -0.63 -0.97
CA THR A 115 7.78 0.53 -0.10
C THR A 115 7.86 0.16 1.37
N LEU A 116 7.39 -1.03 1.77
CA LEU A 116 7.25 -1.38 3.19
C LEU A 116 8.58 -1.41 3.95
N ALA A 117 9.63 -1.97 3.35
CA ALA A 117 10.95 -2.04 3.97
C ALA A 117 11.55 -0.64 4.27
N PRO A 118 11.63 0.30 3.29
CA PRO A 118 12.11 1.65 3.58
C PRO A 118 11.12 2.46 4.43
N THR A 119 9.81 2.23 4.35
CA THR A 119 8.81 2.87 5.24
C THR A 119 9.07 2.55 6.71
N LEU A 120 9.38 1.29 7.01
CA LEU A 120 9.57 0.77 8.36
C LEU A 120 11.04 0.77 8.81
N GLU A 121 11.95 1.22 7.94
CA GLU A 121 13.39 1.33 8.19
C GLU A 121 13.99 0.03 8.74
N ARG A 122 13.58 -1.10 8.14
CA ARG A 122 14.02 -2.44 8.53
C ARG A 122 13.95 -3.43 7.37
N LYS A 123 14.77 -4.48 7.45
CA LYS A 123 14.76 -5.59 6.49
C LYS A 123 13.42 -6.32 6.43
N LEU A 124 12.79 -6.27 5.26
CA LEU A 124 11.59 -7.01 4.91
C LEU A 124 11.72 -7.45 3.45
N ASP A 125 11.95 -8.74 3.23
CA ASP A 125 12.09 -9.28 1.88
C ASP A 125 10.71 -9.53 1.28
N ILE A 126 10.61 -9.55 -0.05
CA ILE A 126 9.35 -9.76 -0.78
C ILE A 126 9.42 -11.08 -1.50
N LYS A 127 8.32 -11.84 -1.42
CA LYS A 127 8.04 -12.98 -2.29
C LYS A 127 6.68 -12.76 -2.96
N SER A 128 6.68 -12.69 -4.28
CA SER A 128 5.47 -12.51 -5.09
C SER A 128 5.53 -13.37 -6.35
N ALA A 129 4.66 -13.09 -7.32
CA ALA A 129 4.60 -13.76 -8.60
C ALA A 129 4.33 -12.75 -9.72
N CYS A 130 4.84 -13.04 -10.91
CA CYS A 130 4.51 -12.31 -12.12
C CYS A 130 3.02 -12.43 -12.41
N ARG A 131 2.34 -11.29 -12.60
CA ARG A 131 0.91 -11.25 -12.90
C ARG A 131 0.51 -12.01 -14.17
N TYR A 132 1.41 -12.12 -15.14
CA TYR A 132 1.14 -12.77 -16.43
C TYR A 132 1.34 -14.29 -16.41
N CYS A 133 2.44 -14.77 -15.82
CA CYS A 133 2.87 -16.16 -15.95
C CYS A 133 3.09 -16.91 -14.63
N ASP A 134 2.77 -16.29 -13.50
CA ASP A 134 2.98 -16.81 -12.14
C ASP A 134 4.45 -17.13 -11.76
N HIS A 135 5.42 -16.74 -12.59
CA HIS A 135 6.84 -16.92 -12.26
C HIS A 135 7.19 -16.20 -10.94
N GLU A 136 7.94 -16.88 -10.07
CA GLU A 136 8.26 -16.37 -8.75
C GLU A 136 9.12 -15.10 -8.82
N ILE A 137 8.77 -14.12 -7.99
CA ILE A 137 9.50 -12.87 -7.85
C ILE A 137 10.01 -12.76 -6.41
N LEU A 138 11.31 -12.55 -6.25
CA LEU A 138 11.96 -12.34 -4.96
C LEU A 138 12.69 -11.00 -5.00
N ILE A 139 12.56 -10.21 -3.93
CA ILE A 139 13.29 -8.95 -3.74
C ILE A 139 13.85 -8.94 -2.32
N ASN A 140 15.16 -8.76 -2.19
CA ASN A 140 15.86 -8.78 -0.92
C ASN A 140 16.37 -7.39 -0.57
N TYR A 141 16.21 -7.03 0.70
CA TYR A 141 16.64 -5.74 1.23
C TYR A 141 17.86 -5.88 2.14
N ASN A 142 18.61 -4.79 2.26
CA ASN A 142 19.60 -4.65 3.33
C ASN A 142 18.92 -4.51 4.71
N ASP A 143 19.74 -4.50 5.76
CA ASP A 143 19.27 -4.59 7.14
C ASP A 143 18.33 -3.46 7.58
N ASP A 144 18.53 -2.23 7.05
CA ASP A 144 17.69 -1.06 7.33
C ASP A 144 16.58 -0.84 6.29
N GLY A 145 16.41 -1.74 5.32
CA GLY A 145 15.36 -1.63 4.30
C GLY A 145 15.56 -0.51 3.27
N SER A 146 16.62 0.29 3.36
CA SER A 146 16.83 1.44 2.48
C SER A 146 17.32 1.10 1.08
N LYS A 147 17.76 -0.14 0.84
CA LYS A 147 18.29 -0.60 -0.45
C LYS A 147 17.86 -2.02 -0.79
N ILE A 148 17.53 -2.22 -2.06
CA ILE A 148 17.45 -3.55 -2.66
C ILE A 148 18.88 -4.05 -2.91
N ILE A 149 19.21 -5.22 -2.36
CA ILE A 149 20.54 -5.85 -2.47
C ILE A 149 20.56 -7.06 -3.40
N GLY A 150 19.38 -7.51 -3.83
CA GLY A 150 19.23 -8.60 -4.78
C GLY A 150 17.76 -8.77 -5.15
N HIS A 151 17.51 -9.28 -6.35
CA HIS A 151 16.19 -9.67 -6.77
C HIS A 151 16.29 -10.75 -7.85
N THR A 152 15.22 -11.51 -8.03
CA THR A 152 15.05 -12.40 -9.17
C THR A 152 13.58 -12.36 -9.59
N PRO A 153 13.28 -12.25 -10.89
CA PRO A 153 14.23 -12.17 -12.02
C PRO A 153 14.98 -10.83 -12.13
N ASP A 154 15.93 -10.74 -13.07
CA ASP A 154 16.80 -9.55 -13.23
C ASP A 154 16.07 -8.35 -13.84
N ASP A 155 14.99 -8.57 -14.59
CA ASP A 155 14.22 -7.54 -15.28
C ASP A 155 12.82 -7.38 -14.67
N ILE A 156 12.72 -7.18 -13.35
CA ILE A 156 11.40 -6.99 -12.73
C ILE A 156 10.80 -5.63 -13.14
N TRP A 157 9.55 -5.66 -13.59
CA TRP A 157 8.74 -4.49 -13.89
C TRP A 157 7.51 -4.42 -13.00
N ILE A 158 7.00 -3.21 -12.81
CA ILE A 158 5.80 -2.93 -12.03
C ILE A 158 4.87 -2.13 -12.92
N TRP A 159 3.61 -2.58 -13.04
CA TRP A 159 2.54 -1.71 -13.51
C TRP A 159 2.00 -0.94 -12.32
N ILE A 160 1.93 0.38 -12.40
CA ILE A 160 1.28 1.24 -11.41
C ILE A 160 0.01 1.78 -12.05
N GLU A 161 -1.14 1.44 -11.49
CA GLU A 161 -2.43 1.87 -12.02
C GLU A 161 -2.79 3.29 -11.58
N ASP A 162 -3.39 4.07 -12.48
CA ASP A 162 -3.92 5.39 -12.14
C ASP A 162 -5.26 5.25 -11.41
N ARG A 163 -5.53 6.13 -10.44
CA ARG A 163 -6.83 6.17 -9.76
C ARG A 163 -7.89 6.87 -10.60
N ILE A 164 -8.45 6.16 -11.58
CA ILE A 164 -9.51 6.68 -12.47
C ILE A 164 -10.78 5.81 -12.37
N PRO A 165 -11.95 6.39 -12.02
CA PRO A 165 -12.15 7.77 -11.56
C PRO A 165 -11.55 8.00 -10.16
N SER A 166 -11.28 9.26 -9.82
CA SER A 166 -10.59 9.64 -8.58
C SER A 166 -11.37 9.31 -7.30
N ASP A 167 -12.69 9.21 -7.38
CA ASP A 167 -13.59 8.88 -6.27
C ASP A 167 -13.71 7.38 -6.01
N ALA A 168 -13.23 6.52 -6.92
CA ALA A 168 -13.29 5.08 -6.73
C ALA A 168 -12.43 4.63 -5.52
N PRO A 169 -12.83 3.56 -4.81
CA PRO A 169 -12.03 3.02 -3.71
C PRO A 169 -10.63 2.65 -4.17
N TYR A 170 -9.60 3.20 -3.51
CA TYR A 170 -8.20 3.03 -3.87
C TYR A 170 -7.82 1.55 -4.08
N TYR A 171 -8.31 0.68 -3.20
CA TYR A 171 -8.06 -0.76 -3.28
C TYR A 171 -8.54 -1.38 -4.59
N LEU A 172 -9.79 -1.10 -4.97
CA LEU A 172 -10.49 -1.75 -6.10
C LEU A 172 -10.00 -1.29 -7.48
N VAL A 173 -9.31 -0.16 -7.55
CA VAL A 173 -8.80 0.37 -8.83
C VAL A 173 -7.28 0.31 -8.85
N VAL A 174 -6.61 0.89 -7.86
CA VAL A 174 -5.16 1.01 -7.87
C VAL A 174 -4.49 -0.27 -7.40
N CYS A 175 -4.78 -0.72 -6.18
CA CYS A 175 -4.00 -1.80 -5.56
C CYS A 175 -4.18 -3.14 -6.27
N ILE A 176 -5.40 -3.53 -6.62
CA ILE A 176 -5.61 -4.82 -7.30
C ILE A 176 -4.92 -4.89 -8.67
N ASN A 177 -4.71 -3.74 -9.32
CA ASN A 177 -4.12 -3.66 -10.66
C ASN A 177 -2.63 -3.32 -10.64
N THR A 178 -2.10 -2.82 -9.52
CA THR A 178 -0.67 -2.53 -9.34
C THR A 178 0.12 -3.79 -8.99
N ASN A 179 0.80 -4.38 -9.98
CA ASN A 179 1.40 -5.72 -9.87
C ASN A 179 2.82 -5.82 -10.44
N PHE A 180 3.55 -6.86 -10.02
CA PHE A 180 4.86 -7.20 -10.54
C PHE A 180 4.80 -8.06 -11.81
N PHE A 181 5.81 -7.90 -12.66
CA PHE A 181 6.07 -8.68 -13.86
C PHE A 181 7.54 -9.09 -13.88
N CYS A 182 7.83 -10.31 -14.33
CA CYS A 182 9.20 -10.84 -14.35
C CYS A 182 10.07 -10.27 -15.48
N CYS A 183 9.47 -9.65 -16.49
CA CYS A 183 10.13 -8.96 -17.59
C CYS A 183 9.17 -7.94 -18.23
N LYS A 184 9.72 -7.00 -19.01
CA LYS A 184 8.92 -6.01 -19.72
C LYS A 184 7.96 -6.64 -20.73
N GLU A 185 8.38 -7.69 -21.42
CA GLU A 185 7.57 -8.36 -22.45
C GLU A 185 6.29 -8.93 -21.87
N HIS A 186 6.34 -9.53 -20.68
CA HIS A 186 5.16 -10.05 -20.01
C HIS A 186 4.21 -8.95 -19.54
N LEU A 187 4.73 -7.80 -19.12
CA LEU A 187 3.89 -6.64 -18.84
C LEU A 187 3.16 -6.18 -20.11
N ASP A 188 3.87 -6.10 -21.24
CA ASP A 188 3.28 -5.65 -22.51
C ASP A 188 2.27 -6.66 -23.07
N GLN A 189 2.54 -7.95 -22.95
CA GLN A 189 1.61 -9.02 -23.31
C GLN A 189 0.35 -8.99 -22.45
N TRP A 190 0.50 -8.90 -21.12
CA TRP A 190 -0.63 -8.75 -20.21
C TRP A 190 -1.50 -7.57 -20.62
N ARG A 191 -0.91 -6.39 -20.86
CA ARG A 191 -1.68 -5.21 -21.29
C ARG A 191 -2.39 -5.37 -22.63
N ALA A 192 -1.81 -6.12 -23.56
CA ALA A 192 -2.39 -6.35 -24.88
C ALA A 192 -3.54 -7.36 -24.85
N GLU A 193 -3.50 -8.32 -23.92
CA GLU A 193 -4.49 -9.39 -23.79
C GLU A 193 -5.63 -9.04 -22.82
N GLU A 194 -5.42 -8.07 -21.93
CA GLU A 194 -6.39 -7.70 -20.91
C GLU A 194 -7.67 -7.09 -21.51
N THR A 195 -8.81 -7.47 -20.94
CA THR A 195 -10.12 -6.98 -21.44
C THR A 195 -10.48 -5.60 -20.91
N ILE A 196 -9.81 -5.18 -19.84
CA ILE A 196 -9.98 -3.89 -19.18
C ILE A 196 -8.88 -2.95 -19.69
N THR A 197 -9.29 -1.74 -20.08
CA THR A 197 -8.33 -0.69 -20.42
C THR A 197 -7.69 -0.16 -19.14
N HIS A 198 -6.38 -0.40 -18.99
CA HIS A 198 -5.58 0.14 -17.89
C HIS A 198 -5.00 1.51 -18.26
N SER A 199 -5.11 2.47 -17.34
CA SER A 199 -4.67 3.87 -17.51
C SER A 199 -3.26 4.15 -16.98
N GLY A 200 -2.75 3.25 -16.13
CA GLY A 200 -1.46 3.35 -15.48
C GLY A 200 -0.22 3.39 -16.37
N LYS A 201 0.94 3.19 -15.74
CA LYS A 201 2.25 3.26 -16.39
C LYS A 201 3.19 2.14 -15.93
N PRO A 202 4.09 1.68 -16.81
CA PRO A 202 5.12 0.72 -16.45
C PRO A 202 6.32 1.44 -15.81
N TYR A 203 6.90 0.81 -14.79
CA TYR A 203 8.14 1.23 -14.15
C TYR A 203 9.05 0.02 -14.00
N SER A 204 10.35 0.19 -14.26
CA SER A 204 11.33 -0.81 -13.83
C SER A 204 11.40 -0.85 -12.30
N LEU A 205 11.86 -1.96 -11.73
CA LEU A 205 12.04 -2.09 -10.27
C LEU A 205 12.87 -0.94 -9.68
N SER A 206 13.93 -0.52 -10.38
CA SER A 206 14.83 0.54 -9.92
C SER A 206 14.17 1.92 -9.95
N GLU A 207 13.42 2.25 -11.00
CA GLU A 207 12.66 3.51 -11.10
C GLU A 207 11.57 3.60 -10.04
N ALA A 208 10.79 2.53 -9.88
CA ALA A 208 9.74 2.45 -8.86
C ALA A 208 10.31 2.59 -7.45
N PHE A 209 11.43 1.91 -7.16
CA PHE A 209 12.10 2.03 -5.88
C PHE A 209 12.70 3.43 -5.67
N ALA A 210 13.31 4.04 -6.69
CA ALA A 210 13.84 5.39 -6.58
C ALA A 210 12.76 6.46 -6.26
N ALA A 211 11.50 6.16 -6.58
CA ALA A 211 10.34 7.02 -6.32
C ALA A 211 9.41 6.48 -5.22
N PHE A 212 9.88 5.56 -4.35
CA PHE A 212 9.03 4.92 -3.34
C PHE A 212 8.37 5.95 -2.41
N ASP A 213 9.06 7.05 -2.11
CA ASP A 213 8.59 8.10 -1.20
C ASP A 213 7.44 8.93 -1.79
N LEU A 214 7.20 8.79 -3.10
CA LEU A 214 6.06 9.36 -3.80
C LEU A 214 4.80 8.48 -3.70
N TRP A 215 4.90 7.25 -3.21
CA TRP A 215 3.75 6.34 -3.07
C TRP A 215 2.80 6.75 -1.95
N CYS A 216 1.48 6.67 -2.19
CA CYS A 216 0.44 7.13 -1.27
C CYS A 216 0.57 6.53 0.14
N THR A 217 0.84 5.23 0.25
CA THR A 217 0.84 4.54 1.54
C THR A 217 2.10 4.80 2.36
N TYR A 218 3.24 5.07 1.70
CA TYR A 218 4.44 5.59 2.38
C TYR A 218 4.11 6.93 3.06
N LYS A 219 3.48 7.85 2.31
CA LYS A 219 3.10 9.18 2.80
C LYS A 219 2.09 9.10 3.94
N MET A 220 1.09 8.23 3.80
CA MET A 220 0.11 7.98 4.86
C MET A 220 0.79 7.44 6.13
N TYR A 221 1.69 6.46 6.02
CA TYR A 221 2.40 5.94 7.18
C TYR A 221 3.20 7.03 7.89
N LYS A 222 3.98 7.84 7.14
CA LYS A 222 4.76 8.95 7.69
C LYS A 222 3.86 10.01 8.36
N LEU A 223 2.68 10.30 7.77
CA LEU A 223 1.70 11.18 8.41
C LEU A 223 1.18 10.60 9.73
N VAL A 224 0.71 9.35 9.72
CA VAL A 224 0.06 8.75 10.88
C VAL A 224 1.07 8.56 12.02
N VAL A 225 2.25 8.02 11.71
CA VAL A 225 3.24 7.65 12.72
C VAL A 225 4.11 8.83 13.14
N GLU A 226 4.51 9.70 12.22
CA GLU A 226 5.43 10.81 12.50
C GLU A 226 4.76 12.19 12.58
N GLY A 227 3.48 12.31 12.22
CA GLY A 227 2.75 13.58 12.25
C GLY A 227 3.23 14.58 11.19
N ARG A 228 3.86 14.12 10.10
CA ARG A 228 4.35 15.00 9.03
C ARG A 228 3.24 15.24 7.98
N PRO A 229 2.87 16.49 7.70
CA PRO A 229 1.94 16.79 6.61
C PRO A 229 2.56 16.37 5.28
N TRP A 230 1.71 15.95 4.34
CA TRP A 230 2.13 15.59 3.01
C TRP A 230 1.67 16.63 1.97
N GLY A 231 2.49 16.87 0.93
CA GLY A 231 2.14 17.69 -0.24
C GLY A 231 2.81 17.18 -1.53
N GLY A 232 2.24 17.49 -2.69
CA GLY A 232 2.69 17.06 -4.02
C GLY A 232 1.83 15.94 -4.60
N LYS A 233 2.07 15.55 -5.87
CA LYS A 233 1.36 14.42 -6.48
C LYS A 233 1.89 13.07 -5.98
N ALA A 234 1.03 12.06 -5.92
CA ALA A 234 1.46 10.68 -5.67
C ALA A 234 1.92 10.00 -6.96
N LEU A 235 2.72 8.93 -6.85
CA LEU A 235 3.33 8.25 -8.01
C LEU A 235 2.29 7.70 -9.01
N ASP A 236 1.13 7.26 -8.52
CA ASP A 236 -0.07 6.86 -9.28
C ASP A 236 -0.87 8.04 -9.87
N GLN A 237 -0.31 9.25 -9.83
CA GLN A 237 -0.92 10.49 -10.31
C GLN A 237 0.06 11.34 -11.14
N ILE A 238 1.29 10.86 -11.33
CA ILE A 238 2.36 11.51 -12.12
C ILE A 238 2.40 10.86 -13.50
#